data_AF-A0A8C5U2K3-F1
#
_entry.id   AF-A0A8C5U2K3-F1
#
_cell.length_a   1.000
_cell.length_b   1.000
_cell.length_c   1.000
_cell.angle_alpha   90.00
_cell.angle_beta   90.00
_cell.angle_gamma   90.00
#
_symmetry.space_group_name_H-M   'P 1'
#
loop_
_entity.id
_entity.type
_entity.pdbx_description
1 polymer ?
#
loop_
_entity_poly.entity_id
_entity_poly.type
_entity_poly.pdbx_seq_one_letter_code
_entity_poly.pdbx_strand_id
1 'polypeptide(L)'
;MLFESIQEGKYEFPDKDWAHISFGAKDLISKLLVRDAKKRLSAAQVLEHPWVQGCAPDNTLPTPIILQRNSSAKELTSFAAEAIAVNRQLTRHDEDEEEEVEEEARPIIIKATSRAMQLSPPSESKLAKRRQKSSLAKAVAAGQHLVPPLVLVADQA
;
A
#
# COMPACT_ATOMS: atom_id res chain seq x y z
N MET A 1 -17.36 -42.56 10.52
CA MET A 1 -15.93 -42.37 10.81
C MET A 1 -15.60 -40.93 11.16
N LEU A 2 -15.39 -39.96 10.24
CA LEU A 2 -14.99 -38.58 10.63
C LEU A 2 -16.00 -37.85 11.53
N PHE A 3 -17.27 -37.79 11.10
CA PHE A 3 -18.30 -37.05 11.82
C PHE A 3 -18.54 -37.62 13.23
N GLU A 4 -18.46 -38.94 13.36
CA GLU A 4 -18.56 -39.66 14.63
C GLU A 4 -17.40 -39.30 15.57
N SER A 5 -16.15 -39.30 15.08
CA SER A 5 -15.00 -38.88 15.88
C SER A 5 -15.11 -37.42 16.36
N ILE A 6 -15.67 -36.52 15.53
CA ILE A 6 -15.95 -35.12 15.92
C ILE A 6 -17.02 -35.06 17.00
N GLN A 7 -18.11 -35.81 16.86
CA GLN A 7 -19.19 -35.87 17.85
C GLN A 7 -18.71 -36.46 19.18
N GLU A 8 -17.85 -37.46 19.13
CA GLU A 8 -17.25 -38.09 20.31
C GLU A 8 -16.13 -37.24 20.92
N GLY A 9 -15.51 -36.34 20.15
CA GLY A 9 -14.36 -35.55 20.55
C GLY A 9 -13.09 -36.39 20.71
N LYS A 10 -12.97 -37.49 19.96
CA LYS A 10 -11.81 -38.39 20.01
C LYS A 10 -10.72 -37.89 19.06
N TYR A 11 -9.55 -37.61 19.61
CA TYR A 11 -8.32 -37.29 18.89
C TYR A 11 -7.12 -37.82 19.68
N GLU A 12 -6.02 -38.04 18.99
CA GLU A 12 -4.77 -38.55 19.57
C GLU A 12 -3.59 -37.73 19.06
N PHE A 13 -2.46 -37.78 19.77
CA PHE A 13 -1.21 -37.15 19.36
C PHE A 13 -0.16 -38.23 19.08
N PRO A 14 -0.12 -38.83 17.87
CA PRO A 14 0.81 -39.90 17.55
C PRO A 14 2.26 -39.45 17.68
N ASP A 15 3.09 -40.22 18.41
CA ASP A 15 4.49 -39.84 18.68
C ASP A 15 5.31 -39.65 17.40
N LYS A 16 5.01 -40.39 16.33
CA LYS A 16 5.66 -40.27 15.02
C LYS A 16 5.69 -38.83 14.50
N ASP A 17 4.58 -38.11 14.65
CA ASP A 17 4.41 -36.77 14.09
C ASP A 17 4.44 -35.69 15.19
N TRP A 18 4.18 -36.05 16.45
CA TRP A 18 4.02 -35.10 17.56
C TRP A 18 5.15 -35.14 18.60
N ALA A 19 6.16 -36.00 18.45
CA ALA A 19 7.28 -36.07 19.41
C ALA A 19 8.02 -34.73 19.56
N HIS A 20 8.16 -33.96 18.49
CA HIS A 20 8.87 -32.69 18.47
C HIS A 20 8.01 -31.50 18.93
N ILE A 21 6.71 -31.70 19.15
CA ILE A 21 5.78 -30.66 19.58
C ILE A 21 5.79 -30.55 21.10
N SER A 22 5.95 -29.32 21.61
CA SER A 22 6.00 -29.05 23.04
C SER A 22 4.75 -29.55 23.78
N PHE A 23 4.91 -30.03 25.01
CA PHE A 23 3.80 -30.44 25.87
C PHE A 23 2.76 -29.32 26.05
N GLY A 24 3.19 -28.07 26.23
CA GLY A 24 2.28 -26.92 26.38
C GLY A 24 1.36 -26.71 25.16
N ALA A 25 1.83 -27.02 23.95
CA ALA A 25 0.98 -26.98 22.75
C ALA A 25 -0.10 -28.07 22.78
N LYS A 26 0.29 -29.30 23.15
CA LYS A 26 -0.64 -30.44 23.27
C LYS A 26 -1.69 -30.19 24.35
N ASP A 27 -1.30 -29.60 25.47
CA ASP A 27 -2.21 -29.20 26.56
C ASP A 27 -3.22 -28.14 26.09
N LEU A 28 -2.75 -27.10 25.38
CA LEU A 28 -3.65 -26.08 24.83
C LEU A 28 -4.67 -26.67 23.86
N ILE A 29 -4.22 -27.50 22.91
CA ILE A 29 -5.12 -28.17 21.94
C ILE A 29 -6.14 -29.02 22.69
N SER A 30 -5.72 -29.71 23.75
CA SER A 30 -6.60 -30.57 24.52
C SER A 30 -7.71 -29.82 25.23
N LYS A 31 -7.42 -28.61 25.73
CA LYS A 31 -8.40 -27.70 26.36
C LYS A 31 -9.29 -26.97 25.35
N LEU A 32 -8.91 -26.93 24.07
CA LEU A 32 -9.71 -26.36 22.98
C LEU A 32 -10.66 -27.39 22.34
N LEU A 33 -10.18 -28.60 22.10
CA LEU A 33 -10.94 -29.69 21.47
C LEU A 33 -11.77 -30.48 22.50
N VAL A 34 -12.53 -29.74 23.32
CA VAL A 34 -13.44 -30.31 24.32
C VAL A 34 -14.87 -30.35 23.76
N ARG A 35 -15.54 -31.50 23.91
CA ARG A 35 -16.94 -31.72 23.49
C ARG A 35 -17.92 -30.78 24.19
N ASP A 36 -17.73 -30.59 25.50
CA ASP A 36 -18.53 -29.66 26.29
C ASP A 36 -18.03 -28.22 26.08
N ALA A 37 -18.85 -27.40 25.44
CA ALA A 37 -18.53 -26.00 25.13
C ALA A 37 -18.30 -25.15 26.39
N LYS A 38 -18.92 -25.49 27.53
CA LYS A 38 -18.74 -24.73 28.78
C LYS A 38 -17.38 -24.98 29.43
N LYS A 39 -16.77 -26.13 29.14
CA LYS A 39 -15.44 -26.52 29.62
C LYS A 39 -14.32 -26.09 28.68
N ARG A 40 -14.67 -25.70 27.45
CA ARG A 40 -13.72 -25.19 26.46
C ARG A 40 -13.18 -23.84 26.90
N LEU A 41 -11.87 -23.64 26.76
CA LEU A 41 -11.26 -22.34 27.02
C LEU A 41 -11.91 -21.25 26.15
N SER A 42 -12.23 -20.12 26.77
CA SER A 42 -12.60 -18.91 26.04
C SER A 42 -11.39 -18.30 25.34
N ALA A 43 -11.61 -17.48 24.33
CA ALA A 43 -10.53 -16.78 23.64
C ALA A 43 -9.66 -15.94 24.59
N ALA A 44 -10.26 -15.32 25.61
CA ALA A 44 -9.53 -14.57 26.63
C ALA A 44 -8.60 -15.50 27.45
N GLN A 45 -9.11 -16.66 27.87
CA GLN A 45 -8.30 -17.64 28.63
C GLN A 45 -7.19 -18.27 27.78
N VAL A 46 -7.40 -18.40 26.47
CA VAL A 46 -6.36 -18.88 25.54
C VAL A 46 -5.19 -17.91 25.47
N LEU A 47 -5.46 -16.59 25.45
CA LEU A 47 -4.40 -15.57 25.47
C LEU A 47 -3.57 -15.61 26.76
N GLU A 48 -4.16 -16.07 27.85
CA GLU A 48 -3.49 -16.25 29.14
C GLU A 48 -2.73 -17.58 29.25
N HIS A 49 -2.87 -18.49 28.28
CA HIS A 49 -2.22 -19.79 28.35
C HIS A 49 -0.69 -19.67 28.21
N PRO A 50 0.11 -20.37 29.03
CA PRO A 50 1.58 -20.24 29.02
C PRO A 50 2.23 -20.47 27.66
N TRP A 51 1.66 -21.38 26.86
CA TRP A 51 2.13 -21.63 25.50
C TRP A 51 1.97 -20.42 24.57
N VAL A 52 0.90 -19.63 24.75
CA VAL A 52 0.65 -18.40 23.97
C VAL A 52 1.46 -17.22 24.50
N GLN A 53 1.71 -17.16 25.81
CA GLN A 53 2.43 -16.06 26.46
C GLN A 53 3.96 -16.05 26.27
N GLY A 54 4.52 -16.96 25.47
CA GLY A 54 5.96 -16.94 25.14
C GLY A 54 6.74 -18.19 25.54
N CYS A 55 6.07 -19.27 25.95
CA CYS A 55 6.71 -20.60 26.02
C CYS A 55 6.59 -21.38 24.70
N ALA A 56 6.10 -20.76 23.63
CA ALA A 56 6.16 -21.34 22.29
C ALA A 56 7.62 -21.31 21.78
N PRO A 57 8.12 -22.40 21.18
CA PRO A 57 9.44 -22.40 20.56
C PRO A 57 9.54 -21.31 19.49
N ASP A 58 10.72 -20.67 19.39
CA ASP A 58 11.07 -19.66 18.37
C ASP A 58 11.17 -20.30 16.97
N ASN A 59 10.05 -20.79 16.47
CA ASN A 59 9.89 -21.26 15.10
C ASN A 59 9.35 -20.08 14.30
N THR A 60 10.17 -19.04 14.12
CA THR A 60 9.78 -17.89 13.28
C THR A 60 9.42 -18.42 11.89
N LEU A 61 8.15 -18.28 11.52
CA LEU A 61 7.69 -18.72 10.21
C LEU A 61 8.50 -17.99 9.13
N PRO A 62 8.90 -18.64 8.02
CA PRO A 62 9.62 -17.97 6.93
C PRO A 62 8.79 -16.89 6.24
N THR A 63 7.46 -16.95 6.36
CA THR A 63 6.48 -16.15 5.65
C THR A 63 6.68 -14.63 5.73
N PRO A 64 6.93 -14.02 6.90
CA PRO A 64 7.21 -12.59 7.02
C PRO A 64 8.48 -12.19 6.26
N ILE A 65 9.50 -13.06 6.31
CA ILE A 65 10.82 -12.85 5.67
C ILE A 65 10.69 -12.94 4.14
N ILE A 66 9.77 -13.76 3.63
CA ILE A 66 9.50 -13.90 2.19
C ILE A 66 8.69 -12.69 1.66
N LEU A 67 7.68 -12.24 2.41
CA LEU A 67 6.88 -11.05 2.05
C LEU A 67 7.70 -9.76 2.02
N GLN A 68 8.67 -9.60 2.93
CA GLN A 68 9.54 -8.42 2.96
C GLN A 68 10.53 -8.31 1.79
N ARG A 69 10.85 -9.42 1.11
CA ARG A 69 11.78 -9.43 -0.03
C ARG A 69 11.19 -8.91 -1.33
N ASN A 70 9.88 -8.68 -1.42
CA ASN A 70 9.28 -8.07 -2.61
C ASN A 70 9.46 -6.54 -2.61
N SER A 71 10.71 -6.09 -2.68
CA SER A 71 11.08 -4.68 -2.91
C SER A 71 10.91 -4.26 -4.38
N SER A 72 10.55 -5.19 -5.27
CA SER A 72 10.35 -4.95 -6.71
C SER A 72 9.35 -3.82 -6.99
N ALA A 73 8.32 -3.68 -6.15
CA ALA A 73 7.38 -2.57 -6.26
C ALA A 73 8.06 -1.20 -6.11
N LYS A 74 9.08 -1.07 -5.24
CA LYS A 74 9.77 0.20 -5.01
C LYS A 74 10.59 0.62 -6.22
N GLU A 75 11.29 -0.31 -6.85
CA GLU A 75 12.07 -0.03 -8.06
C GLU A 75 11.17 0.38 -9.23
N LEU A 76 10.07 -0.35 -9.45
CA LEU A 76 9.07 0.02 -10.46
C LEU A 76 8.46 1.40 -10.21
N THR A 77 8.16 1.73 -8.94
CA THR A 77 7.64 3.07 -8.60
C THR A 77 8.65 4.19 -8.84
N SER A 78 9.93 3.96 -8.58
CA SER A 78 10.98 4.94 -8.83
C SER A 78 11.17 5.20 -10.32
N PHE A 79 11.25 4.12 -11.10
CA PHE A 79 11.35 4.19 -12.56
C PHE A 79 10.13 4.91 -13.17
N ALA A 80 8.91 4.58 -12.73
CA ALA A 80 7.70 5.23 -13.22
C ALA A 80 7.68 6.73 -12.87
N ALA A 81 8.11 7.11 -11.66
CA ALA A 81 8.19 8.51 -11.26
C ALA A 81 9.17 9.31 -12.13
N GLU A 82 10.32 8.73 -12.44
CA GLU A 82 11.32 9.33 -13.32
C GLU A 82 10.83 9.47 -14.76
N ALA A 83 10.22 8.43 -15.33
CA ALA A 83 9.63 8.47 -16.66
C ALA A 83 8.51 9.53 -16.77
N ILE A 84 7.67 9.68 -15.75
CA ILE A 84 6.64 10.72 -15.69
C ILE A 84 7.28 12.12 -15.66
N ALA A 85 8.38 12.30 -14.93
CA ALA A 85 9.10 13.57 -14.87
C ALA A 85 9.72 13.95 -16.23
N VAL A 86 10.32 12.98 -16.93
CA VAL A 86 10.87 13.18 -18.27
C VAL A 86 9.79 13.50 -19.30
N ASN A 87 8.68 12.73 -19.30
CA ASN A 87 7.54 12.98 -20.19
C ASN A 87 6.97 14.39 -19.98
N ARG A 88 6.95 14.88 -18.73
CA ARG A 88 6.52 16.24 -18.40
C ARG A 88 7.48 17.31 -18.94
N GLN A 89 8.77 17.01 -19.04
CA GLN A 89 9.77 17.95 -19.56
C GLN A 89 9.71 18.05 -21.08
N LEU A 90 9.50 16.94 -21.77
CA LEU A 90 9.29 16.90 -23.23
C LEU A 90 8.04 17.67 -23.66
N THR A 91 6.90 17.47 -22.99
CA THR A 91 5.66 18.19 -23.32
C THR A 91 5.75 19.71 -23.15
N ARG A 92 6.73 20.21 -22.40
CA ARG A 92 6.96 21.66 -22.26
C ARG A 92 7.77 22.25 -23.41
N HIS A 93 8.65 21.46 -24.01
CA HIS A 93 9.44 21.90 -25.16
C HIS A 93 8.59 21.94 -26.45
N ASP A 94 7.57 21.10 -26.55
CA ASP A 94 6.61 21.14 -27.67
C ASP A 94 5.67 22.37 -27.58
N GLU A 95 5.34 22.85 -26.37
CA GLU A 95 4.46 24.02 -26.16
C GLU A 95 5.16 25.37 -26.49
N ASP A 96 6.49 25.44 -26.44
CA ASP A 96 7.27 26.64 -26.79
C ASP A 96 7.61 26.73 -28.31
N GLU A 97 7.46 25.65 -29.07
CA GLU A 97 7.72 25.62 -30.52
C GLU A 97 6.45 25.85 -31.39
N GLU A 98 5.25 25.87 -30.79
CA GLU A 98 3.98 26.04 -31.54
C GLU A 98 3.55 27.50 -31.76
N GLU A 99 4.27 28.51 -31.23
CA GLU A 99 3.87 29.94 -31.38
C GLU A 99 4.46 30.67 -32.61
N GLU A 100 5.31 30.03 -33.42
CA GLU A 100 5.77 30.60 -34.70
C GLU A 100 5.69 29.55 -35.82
N VAL A 101 4.68 29.67 -36.71
CA VAL A 101 4.77 29.66 -38.19
C VAL A 101 3.36 29.48 -38.76
N GLU A 102 2.74 30.59 -39.12
CA GLU A 102 1.64 30.66 -40.08
C GLU A 102 2.23 31.09 -41.43
N GLU A 103 2.48 30.16 -42.36
CA GLU A 103 2.20 30.29 -43.80
C GLU A 103 2.76 29.12 -44.65
N GLU A 104 2.04 28.86 -45.74
CA GLU A 104 2.36 28.04 -46.92
C GLU A 104 2.15 26.50 -46.90
N ALA A 105 1.36 26.09 -47.89
CA ALA A 105 0.73 24.79 -48.08
C ALA A 105 1.71 23.61 -48.28
N ARG A 106 1.50 22.50 -47.56
CA ARG A 106 2.16 21.20 -47.77
C ARG A 106 1.19 20.02 -47.55
N PRO A 107 1.42 18.86 -48.21
CA PRO A 107 0.39 17.89 -48.55
C PRO A 107 -0.08 17.06 -47.36
N ILE A 108 -1.28 16.48 -47.49
CA ILE A 108 -1.95 15.66 -46.47
C ILE A 108 -1.08 14.43 -46.16
N ILE A 109 -0.41 14.45 -45.00
CA ILE A 109 0.17 13.27 -44.37
C ILE A 109 -0.74 12.91 -43.20
N ILE A 110 -1.38 11.73 -43.25
CA ILE A 110 -2.13 11.18 -42.11
C ILE A 110 -1.11 10.76 -41.06
N LYS A 111 -0.70 11.70 -40.20
CA LYS A 111 -0.01 11.37 -38.95
C LYS A 111 -1.07 10.92 -37.95
N ALA A 112 -0.88 9.72 -37.39
CA ALA A 112 -1.72 9.22 -36.31
C ALA A 112 -1.72 10.25 -35.18
N THR A 113 -2.85 10.93 -34.99
CA THR A 113 -3.01 11.86 -33.87
C THR A 113 -3.13 11.01 -32.61
N SER A 114 -1.99 10.77 -31.96
CA SER A 114 -2.01 10.56 -30.51
C SER A 114 -2.62 11.84 -29.94
N ARG A 115 -3.94 11.82 -29.73
CA ARG A 115 -4.64 12.90 -29.06
C ARG A 115 -4.10 12.91 -27.64
N ALA A 116 -3.04 13.68 -27.43
CA ALA A 116 -2.58 14.07 -26.11
C ALA A 116 -3.84 14.44 -25.34
N MET A 117 -4.05 13.81 -24.18
CA MET A 117 -5.14 14.19 -23.30
C MET A 117 -4.88 15.64 -22.93
N GLN A 118 -5.53 16.56 -23.62
CA GLN A 118 -5.47 18.00 -23.35
C GLN A 118 -6.17 18.24 -22.01
N LEU A 119 -5.43 17.98 -20.95
CA LEU A 119 -5.81 18.34 -19.60
C LEU A 119 -5.59 19.85 -19.49
N SER A 120 -6.58 20.56 -18.93
CA SER A 120 -6.43 21.99 -18.65
C SER A 120 -5.21 22.20 -17.74
N PRO A 121 -4.44 23.29 -17.91
CA PRO A 121 -3.36 23.63 -16.99
C PRO A 121 -3.84 23.54 -15.53
N PRO A 122 -2.99 23.14 -14.57
CA PRO A 122 -3.42 22.94 -13.18
C PRO A 122 -4.14 24.14 -12.56
N SER A 123 -3.85 25.36 -13.02
CA SER A 123 -4.52 26.61 -12.64
C SER A 123 -6.00 26.66 -13.03
N GLU A 124 -6.38 25.99 -14.13
CA GLU A 124 -7.74 25.96 -14.67
C GLU A 124 -8.56 24.76 -14.18
N SER A 125 -7.88 23.75 -13.64
CA SER A 125 -8.52 22.53 -13.14
C SER A 125 -9.47 22.82 -11.97
N LYS A 126 -10.76 22.49 -12.15
CA LYS A 126 -11.77 22.52 -11.07
C LYS A 126 -11.32 21.73 -9.84
N LEU A 127 -10.60 20.62 -10.02
CA LEU A 127 -10.10 19.80 -8.92
C LEU A 127 -8.95 20.49 -8.16
N ALA A 128 -8.04 21.16 -8.87
CA ALA A 128 -6.97 21.93 -8.25
C ALA A 128 -7.51 23.14 -7.46
N LYS A 129 -8.48 23.88 -8.01
CA LYS A 129 -9.18 24.97 -7.30
C LYS A 129 -9.87 24.47 -6.02
N ARG A 130 -10.51 23.29 -6.08
CA ARG A 130 -11.11 22.64 -4.89
C ARG A 130 -10.07 22.29 -3.84
N ARG A 131 -8.91 21.74 -4.24
CA ARG A 131 -7.81 21.41 -3.32
C ARG A 131 -7.24 22.66 -2.65
N GLN A 132 -6.99 23.73 -3.41
CA GLN A 132 -6.52 25.01 -2.86
C GLN A 132 -7.51 25.62 -1.87
N LYS A 133 -8.82 25.59 -2.18
CA LYS A 133 -9.85 26.10 -1.26
C LYS A 133 -9.91 25.29 0.03
N SER A 134 -9.70 23.97 -0.05
CA SER A 134 -9.63 23.11 1.14
C SER A 134 -8.36 23.32 1.97
N SER A 135 -7.21 23.59 1.33
CA SER A 135 -5.96 23.88 2.04
C SER A 135 -5.96 25.27 2.68
N LEU A 136 -6.57 26.29 2.03
CA LEU A 136 -6.80 27.61 2.60
C LEU A 136 -7.77 27.58 3.78
N ALA A 137 -8.86 26.81 3.69
CA ALA A 137 -9.78 26.61 4.82
C ALA A 137 -9.08 25.94 6.02
N LYS A 138 -8.16 24.99 5.76
CA LYS A 138 -7.33 24.35 6.78
C LYS A 138 -6.31 25.33 7.38
N ALA A 139 -5.73 26.24 6.59
CA ALA A 139 -4.76 27.23 7.04
C ALA A 139 -5.40 28.37 7.88
N VAL A 140 -6.60 28.82 7.52
CA VAL A 140 -7.35 29.83 8.29
C VAL A 140 -7.77 29.30 9.67
N ALA A 141 -8.16 28.02 9.76
CA ALA A 141 -8.46 27.38 11.05
C ALA A 141 -7.22 27.16 11.94
N ALA A 142 -6.01 27.23 11.37
CA ALA A 142 -4.75 26.97 12.07
C ALA A 142 -4.00 28.26 12.49
N GLY A 143 -4.56 29.46 12.26
CA GLY A 143 -4.05 30.72 12.81
C GLY A 143 -2.63 31.12 12.40
N GLN A 144 -2.14 30.67 11.24
CA GLN A 144 -0.77 30.97 10.78
C GLN A 144 -0.76 32.02 9.67
N HIS A 145 -0.12 33.16 9.95
CA HIS A 145 0.20 34.21 8.99
C HIS A 145 1.23 33.66 7.98
N LEU A 146 0.78 33.38 6.75
CA LEU A 146 1.66 32.98 5.66
C LEU A 146 2.26 34.25 5.02
N VAL A 147 3.54 34.50 5.31
CA VAL A 147 4.38 35.41 4.53
C VAL A 147 4.43 34.86 3.09
N PRO A 148 4.20 35.67 2.05
CA PRO A 148 4.32 35.21 0.68
C PRO A 148 5.76 34.73 0.40
N PRO A 149 5.97 33.63 -0.34
CA PRO A 149 7.31 33.21 -0.71
C PRO A 149 7.95 34.28 -1.60
N LEU A 150 9.16 34.71 -1.21
CA LEU A 150 10.00 35.61 -1.98
C LEU A 150 10.15 35.09 -3.41
N VAL A 151 9.69 35.88 -4.37
CA VAL A 151 10.06 35.74 -5.79
C VAL A 151 11.51 36.21 -5.90
N LEU A 152 12.44 35.28 -6.06
CA LEU A 152 13.81 35.60 -6.48
C LEU A 152 13.75 36.06 -7.94
N VAL A 153 13.72 37.36 -8.13
CA VAL A 153 14.04 38.01 -9.41
C VAL A 153 15.55 37.91 -9.57
N ALA A 154 16.00 37.11 -10.53
CA ALA A 154 17.38 37.17 -11.02
C ALA A 154 17.46 38.35 -12.01
N ASP A 155 18.03 39.46 -11.55
CA ASP A 155 18.36 40.62 -12.36
C ASP A 155 19.77 40.43 -12.97
N GLN A 156 19.90 40.84 -14.23
CA GLN A 156 21.04 40.67 -15.12
C GLN A 156 21.95 41.91 -15.05
N ALA A 157 23.22 41.75 -14.66
CA ALA A 157 24.36 42.54 -15.14
C ALA A 157 25.68 41.82 -14.85
#